data_AF-M5VUI0-F1
#
_entry.id   AF-M5VUI0-F1
#
_cell.length_a   1.000
_cell.length_b   1.000
_cell.length_c   1.000
_cell.angle_alpha   90.00
_cell.angle_beta   90.00
_cell.angle_gamma   90.00
#
_symmetry.space_group_name_H-M   'P 1'
#
loop_
_entity.id
_entity.type
_entity.pdbx_description
1 polymer ?
#
loop_
_entity_poly.entity_id
_entity_poly.type
_entity_poly.pdbx_seq_one_letter_code
_entity_poly.pdbx_strand_id
1 'polypeptide(L)'
;MWKGYYDRVEELEQRFGANLRLSDRERHRVRIVEEEVRNCLVGHRFTLVAKVLTGKVVPKERFVGVFSCLWKGTSEVSIKEVAEKRFLVHFANQRGMARLLDVEPWNFYDALVLLVDVRSVKLTTGVFCIQLQGIPPLNMTGAAVKKIRGLLASVLELDQVDREDCVGRFARV
;
A
#
# COMPACT_ATOMS: atom_id res chain seq x y z
N MET A 1 -28.23 38.85 -13.70
CA MET A 1 -27.13 38.50 -14.61
C MET A 1 -26.75 37.01 -14.60
N TRP A 2 -27.09 36.22 -13.56
CA TRP A 2 -26.68 34.80 -13.44
C TRP A 2 -27.73 33.75 -13.89
N LYS A 3 -28.97 34.18 -14.17
CA LYS A 3 -30.09 33.27 -14.45
C LYS A 3 -29.92 32.49 -15.76
N GLY A 4 -29.54 33.19 -16.84
CA GLY A 4 -29.27 32.56 -18.15
C GLY A 4 -27.96 31.76 -18.25
N TYR A 5 -27.14 31.72 -17.19
CA TYR A 5 -26.01 30.79 -17.10
C TYR A 5 -26.47 29.44 -16.54
N TYR A 6 -27.30 29.46 -15.48
CA TYR A 6 -27.90 28.25 -14.90
C TYR A 6 -28.84 27.54 -15.88
N ASP A 7 -29.69 28.29 -16.60
CA ASP A 7 -30.59 27.72 -17.60
C ASP A 7 -29.82 26.98 -18.71
N ARG A 8 -28.63 27.47 -19.09
CA ARG A 8 -27.76 26.84 -20.09
C ARG A 8 -27.06 25.58 -19.59
N VAL A 9 -26.73 25.53 -18.29
CA VAL A 9 -26.10 24.35 -17.67
C VAL A 9 -27.12 23.23 -17.54
N GLU A 10 -28.34 23.53 -17.08
CA GLU A 10 -29.44 22.53 -17.05
C GLU A 10 -29.78 22.00 -18.44
N GLU A 11 -29.82 22.86 -19.45
CA GLU A 11 -30.05 22.44 -20.84
C GLU A 11 -28.94 21.51 -21.36
N LEU A 12 -27.67 21.80 -21.01
CA LEU A 12 -26.53 20.94 -21.33
C LEU A 12 -26.62 19.60 -20.60
N GLU A 13 -26.90 19.60 -19.30
CA GLU A 13 -27.04 18.37 -18.50
C GLU A 13 -28.18 17.48 -19.02
N GLN A 14 -29.32 18.06 -19.42
CA GLN A 14 -30.40 17.30 -20.05
C GLN A 14 -30.00 16.74 -21.42
N ARG A 15 -29.35 17.54 -22.28
CA ARG A 15 -28.91 17.07 -23.61
C ARG A 15 -27.85 15.97 -23.50
N PHE A 16 -26.91 16.07 -22.58
CA PHE A 16 -25.90 15.03 -22.37
C PHE A 16 -26.50 13.80 -21.69
N GLY A 17 -27.30 13.97 -20.63
CA GLY A 17 -27.96 12.86 -19.93
C GLY A 17 -28.89 12.04 -20.83
N ALA A 18 -29.61 12.70 -21.75
CA ALA A 18 -30.49 12.02 -22.70
C ALA A 18 -29.72 11.23 -23.79
N ASN A 19 -28.50 11.66 -24.13
CA ASN A 19 -27.67 11.04 -25.17
C ASN A 19 -26.61 10.07 -24.62
N LEU A 20 -26.36 10.05 -23.31
CA LEU A 20 -25.51 9.09 -22.62
C LEU A 20 -26.25 7.77 -22.34
N ARG A 21 -26.86 7.18 -23.39
CA ARG A 21 -27.41 5.83 -23.30
C ARG A 21 -26.32 4.87 -23.76
N LEU A 22 -25.95 3.94 -22.88
CA LEU A 22 -25.11 2.81 -23.28
C LEU A 22 -25.73 2.14 -24.50
N SER A 23 -24.95 2.06 -25.57
CA SER A 23 -25.33 1.32 -26.77
C SER A 23 -25.55 -0.15 -26.43
N ASP A 24 -26.28 -0.88 -27.27
CA ASP A 24 -26.49 -2.31 -27.05
C ASP A 24 -25.16 -3.07 -26.94
N ARG A 25 -24.11 -2.61 -27.64
CA ARG A 25 -22.74 -3.16 -27.54
C ARG A 25 -22.11 -2.92 -26.16
N GLU A 26 -22.23 -1.74 -25.58
CA GLU A 26 -21.65 -1.41 -24.27
C GLU A 26 -22.45 -2.02 -23.11
N ARG A 27 -23.71 -2.41 -23.33
CA ARG A 27 -24.52 -3.16 -22.36
C ARG A 27 -24.05 -4.61 -22.20
N HIS A 28 -23.23 -5.14 -23.11
CA HIS A 28 -22.69 -6.48 -22.98
C HIS A 28 -21.70 -6.53 -21.82
N ARG A 29 -22.01 -7.37 -20.82
CA ARG A 29 -21.11 -7.63 -19.71
C ARG A 29 -19.93 -8.46 -20.22
N VAL A 30 -18.74 -7.88 -20.19
CA VAL A 30 -17.50 -8.63 -20.41
C VAL A 30 -17.22 -9.44 -19.14
N ARG A 31 -17.23 -10.76 -19.26
CA ARG A 31 -16.76 -11.66 -18.19
C ARG A 31 -15.27 -11.78 -18.33
N ILE A 32 -14.53 -11.15 -17.42
CA ILE A 32 -13.09 -11.38 -17.27
C ILE A 32 -12.95 -12.69 -16.50
N VAL A 33 -12.37 -13.70 -17.13
CA VAL A 33 -12.21 -15.01 -16.52
C VAL A 33 -11.03 -14.95 -15.56
N GLU A 34 -11.13 -15.56 -14.38
CA GLU A 34 -10.04 -15.56 -13.37
C GLU A 34 -8.71 -16.08 -13.93
N GLU A 35 -8.75 -16.96 -14.93
CA GLU A 35 -7.56 -17.44 -15.66
C GLU A 35 -6.83 -16.36 -16.44
N GLU A 36 -7.58 -15.47 -17.09
CA GLU A 36 -7.01 -14.33 -17.83
C GLU A 36 -6.31 -13.38 -16.85
N VAL A 37 -6.93 -13.13 -15.70
CA VAL A 37 -6.33 -12.34 -14.60
C VAL A 37 -5.08 -13.04 -14.05
N ARG A 38 -5.14 -14.36 -13.83
CA ARG A 38 -4.01 -15.15 -13.31
C ARG A 38 -2.80 -15.10 -14.25
N ASN A 39 -3.04 -15.18 -15.56
CA ASN A 39 -1.99 -15.08 -16.58
C ASN A 39 -1.36 -13.69 -16.59
N CYS A 40 -2.13 -12.61 -16.40
CA CYS A 40 -1.57 -11.27 -16.21
C CYS A 40 -0.70 -11.18 -14.95
N LEU A 41 -1.08 -11.84 -13.85
CA LEU A 41 -0.31 -11.82 -12.58
C LEU A 41 1.05 -12.52 -12.69
N VAL A 42 1.26 -13.41 -13.66
CA VAL A 42 2.57 -14.04 -13.92
C VAL A 42 3.62 -12.99 -14.30
N GLY A 43 3.24 -11.96 -15.07
CA GLY A 43 4.11 -10.82 -15.40
C GLY A 43 4.32 -9.83 -14.25
N HIS A 44 3.52 -9.93 -13.20
CA HIS A 44 3.52 -9.03 -12.03
C HIS A 44 3.98 -9.71 -10.74
N ARG A 45 4.75 -10.80 -10.85
CA ARG A 45 5.22 -11.60 -9.69
C ARG A 45 5.97 -10.78 -8.62
N PHE A 46 6.61 -9.68 -9.00
CA PHE A 46 7.34 -8.80 -8.09
C PHE A 46 6.72 -7.40 -8.10
N THR A 47 5.41 -7.33 -7.89
CA THR A 47 4.64 -6.07 -7.95
C THR A 47 3.83 -5.85 -6.68
N LEU A 48 3.98 -4.65 -6.12
CA LEU A 48 3.26 -4.16 -4.96
C LEU A 48 2.36 -2.98 -5.34
N VAL A 49 1.31 -2.79 -4.57
CA VAL A 49 0.51 -1.56 -4.55
C VAL A 49 0.89 -0.78 -3.30
N ALA A 50 1.44 0.42 -3.50
CA ALA A 50 1.68 1.40 -2.46
C ALA A 50 0.46 2.34 -2.36
N LYS A 51 -0.13 2.48 -1.16
CA LYS A 51 -1.24 3.41 -0.88
C LYS A 51 -0.87 4.39 0.21
N VAL A 52 -0.94 5.67 -0.10
CA VAL A 52 -0.68 6.75 0.88
C VAL A 52 -1.95 7.07 1.65
N LEU A 53 -1.94 6.88 2.97
CA LEU A 53 -3.08 7.15 3.85
C LEU A 53 -3.09 8.61 4.28
N THR A 54 -3.66 9.47 3.44
CA THR A 54 -3.80 10.90 3.74
C THR A 54 -5.06 11.51 3.15
N GLY A 55 -5.61 12.49 3.86
CA GLY A 55 -6.67 13.35 3.35
C GLY A 55 -6.17 14.38 2.33
N LYS A 56 -4.87 14.69 2.32
CA LYS A 56 -4.25 15.68 1.43
C LYS A 56 -4.04 15.11 0.03
N VAL A 57 -3.97 15.96 -0.99
CA VAL A 57 -3.55 15.54 -2.34
C VAL A 57 -2.08 15.14 -2.29
N VAL A 58 -1.73 14.03 -2.96
CA VAL A 58 -0.35 13.54 -3.07
C VAL A 58 0.16 13.86 -4.48
N PRO A 59 1.12 14.80 -4.63
CA PRO A 59 1.71 15.08 -5.94
C PRO A 59 2.50 13.86 -6.43
N LYS A 60 2.09 13.27 -7.56
CA LYS A 60 2.66 12.03 -8.09
C LYS A 60 4.17 12.13 -8.31
N GLU A 61 4.67 13.24 -8.84
CA GLU A 61 6.09 13.44 -9.17
C GLU A 61 6.93 13.45 -7.90
N ARG A 62 6.41 14.02 -6.81
CA ARG A 62 7.11 14.02 -5.52
C ARG A 62 7.17 12.63 -4.92
N PHE A 63 6.04 11.91 -4.92
CA PHE A 63 5.99 10.55 -4.41
C PHE A 63 6.96 9.64 -5.19
N VAL A 64 6.84 9.65 -6.52
CA VAL A 64 7.70 8.86 -7.41
C VAL A 64 9.17 9.25 -7.25
N GLY A 65 9.50 10.55 -7.22
CA GLY A 65 10.88 11.00 -7.04
C GLY A 65 11.51 10.53 -5.73
N VAL A 66 10.81 10.72 -4.60
CA VAL A 66 11.29 10.30 -3.27
C VAL A 66 11.47 8.78 -3.21
N PHE A 67 10.43 8.03 -3.55
CA PHE A 67 10.45 6.59 -3.38
C PHE A 67 11.26 5.86 -4.44
N SER A 68 11.43 6.42 -5.64
CA SER A 68 12.35 5.84 -6.62
C SER A 68 13.80 5.89 -6.12
N CYS A 69 14.17 6.93 -5.36
CA CYS A 69 15.48 7.01 -4.72
C CYS A 69 15.60 6.05 -3.52
N LEU A 70 14.59 6.03 -2.64
CA LEU A 70 14.60 5.18 -1.44
C LEU A 70 14.58 3.68 -1.78
N TRP A 71 13.82 3.29 -2.80
CA TRP A 71 13.55 1.87 -3.09
C TRP A 71 14.48 1.25 -4.12
N LYS A 72 15.19 2.06 -4.93
CA LYS A 72 16.17 1.58 -5.92
C LYS A 72 17.12 0.55 -5.32
N GLY A 73 17.74 0.85 -4.17
CA GLY A 73 18.79 0.00 -3.60
C GLY A 73 19.77 -0.48 -4.69
N THR A 74 19.90 -1.80 -4.86
CA THR A 74 20.73 -2.46 -5.89
C THR A 74 19.97 -2.95 -7.14
N SER A 75 18.67 -2.69 -7.27
CA SER A 75 17.84 -3.26 -8.35
C SER A 75 16.97 -2.19 -9.01
N GLU A 76 16.58 -2.42 -10.26
CA GLU A 76 15.67 -1.52 -10.94
C GLU A 76 14.28 -1.58 -10.30
N VAL A 77 13.73 -0.40 -9.98
CA VAL A 77 12.38 -0.21 -9.43
C VAL A 77 11.66 0.77 -10.32
N SER A 78 10.46 0.40 -10.77
CA SER A 78 9.56 1.31 -11.49
C SER A 78 8.32 1.59 -10.67
N ILE A 79 7.93 2.87 -10.59
CA ILE A 79 6.77 3.32 -9.83
C ILE A 79 5.83 4.06 -10.79
N LYS A 80 4.57 3.65 -10.83
CA LYS A 80 3.52 4.26 -11.67
C LYS A 80 2.28 4.54 -10.85
N GLU A 81 1.72 5.73 -10.99
CA GLU A 81 0.41 6.03 -10.39
C GLU A 81 -0.68 5.26 -11.15
N VAL A 82 -1.54 4.55 -10.42
CA VAL A 82 -2.67 3.78 -10.97
C VAL A 82 -4.03 4.29 -10.51
N ALA A 83 -4.05 5.03 -9.40
CA ALA A 83 -5.21 5.78 -8.92
C ALA A 83 -4.73 6.85 -7.93
N GLU A 84 -5.62 7.75 -7.52
CA GLU A 84 -5.30 8.76 -6.53
C GLU A 84 -4.67 8.13 -5.27
N LYS A 85 -3.45 8.56 -4.93
CA LYS A 85 -2.66 8.07 -3.77
C LYS A 85 -2.31 6.58 -3.86
N ARG A 86 -2.46 5.94 -5.01
CA ARG A 86 -2.11 4.53 -5.24
C ARG A 86 -1.10 4.40 -6.36
N PHE A 87 -0.01 3.73 -6.04
CA PHE A 87 1.12 3.56 -6.94
C PHE A 87 1.43 2.07 -7.09
N LEU A 88 1.58 1.62 -8.32
CA LEU A 88 2.10 0.31 -8.65
C LEU A 88 3.62 0.36 -8.62
N VAL A 89 4.22 -0.52 -7.84
CA VAL A 89 5.67 -0.61 -7.64
C VAL A 89 6.12 -1.95 -8.18
N HIS A 90 6.94 -1.95 -9.22
CA HIS A 90 7.45 -3.16 -9.84
C HIS A 90 8.96 -3.27 -9.64
N PHE A 91 9.41 -4.44 -9.21
CA PHE A 91 10.80 -4.76 -8.95
C PHE A 91 11.33 -5.76 -9.99
N ALA A 92 12.60 -5.62 -10.35
CA ALA A 92 13.25 -6.58 -11.24
C ALA A 92 13.34 -8.02 -10.66
N ASN A 93 13.35 -8.16 -9.33
CA ASN A 93 13.49 -9.45 -8.66
C ASN A 93 12.82 -9.48 -7.27
N GLN A 94 12.60 -10.69 -6.75
CA GLN A 94 12.03 -10.93 -5.41
C GLN A 94 12.84 -10.30 -4.29
N ARG A 95 14.18 -10.29 -4.40
CA ARG A 95 15.06 -9.75 -3.34
C ARG A 95 14.84 -8.25 -3.13
N GLY A 96 14.64 -7.49 -4.22
CA GLY A 96 14.31 -6.07 -4.17
C GLY A 96 12.96 -5.82 -3.50
N MET A 97 11.96 -6.64 -3.81
CA MET A 97 10.63 -6.58 -3.18
C MET A 97 10.68 -6.98 -1.70
N ALA A 98 11.32 -8.09 -1.34
CA ALA A 98 11.40 -8.58 0.04
C ALA A 98 12.11 -7.56 0.95
N ARG A 99 13.25 -7.01 0.50
CA ARG A 99 13.98 -5.97 1.24
C ARG A 99 13.08 -4.79 1.59
N LEU A 100 12.17 -4.40 0.70
CA LEU A 100 11.29 -3.26 0.91
C LEU A 100 10.20 -3.55 1.94
N LEU A 101 9.70 -4.78 1.98
CA LEU A 101 8.75 -5.25 2.99
C LEU A 101 9.43 -5.37 4.37
N ASP A 102 10.71 -5.76 4.43
CA ASP A 102 11.46 -5.91 5.69
C ASP A 102 11.69 -4.59 6.44
N VAL A 103 11.63 -3.45 5.75
CA VAL A 103 11.83 -2.10 6.33
C VAL A 103 10.53 -1.31 6.54
N GLU A 104 9.38 -1.97 6.43
CA GLU A 104 8.09 -1.36 6.78
C GLU A 104 8.01 -0.98 8.28
N PRO A 105 7.24 0.07 8.64
CA PRO A 105 6.37 0.88 7.80
C PRO A 105 7.07 2.06 7.10
N TRP A 106 6.56 2.45 5.92
CA TRP A 106 7.04 3.61 5.17
C TRP A 106 6.17 4.85 5.41
N ASN A 107 6.78 6.04 5.34
CA ASN A 107 6.08 7.31 5.49
C ASN A 107 6.41 8.28 4.36
N PHE A 108 5.42 9.11 3.98
CA PHE A 108 5.54 10.19 3.01
C PHE A 108 4.95 11.48 3.58
N TYR A 109 5.79 12.44 3.98
CA TYR A 109 5.37 13.71 4.60
C TYR A 109 4.28 13.50 5.68
N ASP A 110 4.61 12.67 6.68
CA ASP A 110 3.75 12.32 7.83
C ASP A 110 2.51 11.46 7.52
N ALA A 111 2.39 10.96 6.27
CA ALA A 111 1.36 10.01 5.90
C ALA A 111 1.94 8.60 5.78
N LEU A 112 1.25 7.62 6.36
CA LEU A 112 1.62 6.21 6.25
C LEU A 112 1.47 5.73 4.80
N VAL A 113 2.44 4.95 4.33
CA VAL A 113 2.39 4.26 3.04
C VAL A 113 2.21 2.77 3.30
N LEU A 114 1.02 2.25 2.96
CA LEU A 114 0.74 0.82 3.00
C LEU A 114 1.25 0.17 1.72
N LEU A 115 1.85 -1.01 1.84
CA LEU A 115 2.30 -1.82 0.71
C LEU A 115 1.59 -3.16 0.76
N VAL A 116 1.00 -3.56 -0.36
CA VAL A 116 0.26 -4.82 -0.46
C VAL A 116 0.59 -5.49 -1.78
N ASP A 117 0.79 -6.81 -1.75
CA ASP A 117 0.95 -7.60 -2.97
C ASP A 117 -0.24 -7.39 -3.91
N VAL A 118 0.01 -7.14 -5.20
CA VAL A 118 -1.06 -6.96 -6.19
C VAL A 118 -2.01 -8.17 -6.28
N ARG A 119 -1.55 -9.35 -5.83
CA ARG A 119 -2.32 -10.59 -5.73
C ARG A 119 -3.22 -10.63 -4.49
N SER A 120 -2.99 -9.76 -3.51
CA SER A 120 -3.76 -9.69 -2.28
C SER A 120 -4.95 -8.74 -2.44
N VAL A 121 -6.12 -9.20 -1.98
CA VAL A 121 -7.42 -8.58 -2.27
C VAL A 121 -7.74 -7.39 -1.35
N LYS A 122 -7.02 -7.19 -0.24
CA LYS A 122 -7.41 -6.21 0.79
C LYS A 122 -6.25 -5.32 1.26
N LEU A 123 -6.36 -4.01 0.98
CA LEU A 123 -5.56 -2.95 1.61
C LEU A 123 -6.24 -2.44 2.89
N THR A 124 -6.49 -3.31 3.86
CA THR A 124 -7.14 -2.96 5.14
C THR A 124 -6.20 -3.00 6.32
N THR A 125 -5.04 -3.65 6.18
CA THR A 125 -4.14 -3.97 7.28
C THR A 125 -2.73 -3.56 6.91
N GLY A 126 -1.98 -3.00 7.86
CA GLY A 126 -0.58 -2.63 7.69
C GLY A 126 0.27 -3.30 8.77
N VAL A 127 1.52 -3.58 8.45
CA VAL A 127 2.52 -4.06 9.41
C VAL A 127 3.16 -2.85 10.07
N PHE A 128 3.26 -2.88 11.40
CA PHE A 128 3.88 -1.81 12.18
C PHE A 128 4.90 -2.43 13.12
N CYS A 129 6.11 -1.88 13.14
CA CYS A 129 7.02 -2.11 14.25
C CYS A 129 6.56 -1.25 15.43
N ILE A 130 6.08 -1.87 16.51
CA ILE A 130 5.74 -1.12 17.73
C ILE A 130 6.91 -1.15 18.72
N GLN A 131 7.14 -0.03 19.39
CA GLN A 131 8.07 0.05 20.50
C GLN A 131 7.31 -0.15 21.81
N LEU A 132 7.63 -1.21 22.55
CA LEU A 132 7.08 -1.42 23.89
C LEU A 132 7.83 -0.54 24.91
N GLN A 133 7.10 0.32 25.62
CA GLN A 133 7.63 1.19 26.67
C GLN A 133 7.17 0.72 28.05
N GLY A 134 7.97 0.99 29.09
CA GLY A 134 7.63 0.69 30.48
C GLY A 134 7.76 -0.78 30.88
N ILE A 135 8.37 -1.63 30.04
CA ILE A 135 8.72 -3.00 30.44
C ILE A 135 9.92 -2.93 31.39
N PRO A 136 9.82 -3.46 32.63
CA PRO A 136 10.97 -3.53 33.52
C PRO A 136 12.12 -4.29 32.86
N PRO A 137 13.39 -3.87 33.01
CA PRO A 137 14.53 -4.49 32.33
C PRO A 137 14.64 -6.01 32.56
N LEU A 138 14.29 -6.49 33.76
CA LEU A 138 14.26 -7.92 34.11
C LEU A 138 13.16 -8.71 33.40
N ASN A 139 12.16 -8.01 32.86
CA ASN A 139 11.02 -8.57 32.14
C ASN A 139 11.18 -8.42 30.62
N MET A 140 12.28 -7.87 30.11
CA MET A 140 12.56 -7.77 28.67
C MET A 140 13.09 -9.09 28.06
N THR A 141 12.59 -10.22 28.54
CA THR A 141 12.97 -11.54 28.01
C THR A 141 12.13 -11.90 26.79
N GLY A 142 12.67 -12.73 25.90
CA GLY A 142 11.92 -13.25 24.74
C GLY A 142 10.59 -13.93 25.13
N ALA A 143 10.51 -14.54 26.32
CA ALA A 143 9.29 -15.14 26.84
C ALA A 143 8.19 -14.11 27.17
N ALA A 144 8.56 -12.97 27.77
CA ALA A 144 7.62 -11.89 28.08
C ALA A 144 7.13 -11.20 26.80
N VAL A 145 8.05 -10.91 25.86
CA VAL A 145 7.69 -10.35 24.54
C VAL A 145 6.75 -11.30 23.80
N LYS A 146 7.00 -12.62 23.82
CA LYS A 146 6.13 -13.63 23.21
C LYS A 146 4.73 -13.68 23.83
N LYS A 147 4.60 -13.44 25.14
CA LYS A 147 3.29 -13.34 25.82
C LYS A 147 2.53 -12.09 25.41
N ILE A 148 3.19 -10.93 25.38
CA ILE A 148 2.59 -9.65 24.92
C ILE A 148 2.15 -9.79 23.47
N ARG A 149 3.00 -10.39 22.64
CA ARG A 149 2.68 -10.73 21.24
C ARG A 149 1.43 -11.61 21.12
N GLY A 150 1.25 -12.61 21.98
CA GLY A 150 0.06 -13.47 21.95
C GLY A 150 -1.26 -12.72 22.18
N LEU A 151 -1.21 -11.52 22.78
CA LEU A 151 -2.35 -10.64 22.97
C LEU A 151 -2.58 -9.70 21.76
N LEU A 152 -1.57 -9.51 20.92
CA LEU A 152 -1.63 -8.65 19.73
C LEU A 152 -1.83 -9.53 18.49
N ALA A 153 -2.86 -9.23 17.69
CA ALA A 153 -3.20 -10.06 16.53
C ALA A 153 -2.03 -10.21 15.54
N SER A 154 -1.74 -11.47 15.16
CA SER A 154 -0.79 -11.92 14.11
C SER A 154 0.44 -11.04 13.86
N VAL A 155 1.53 -11.32 14.58
CA VAL A 155 2.79 -10.56 14.52
C VAL A 155 3.83 -11.26 13.63
N LEU A 156 4.47 -10.48 12.76
CA LEU A 156 5.54 -10.87 11.83
C LEU A 156 6.93 -10.67 12.48
N GLU A 157 7.45 -11.77 13.05
CA GLU A 157 8.85 -12.01 13.46
C GLU A 157 9.50 -11.10 14.54
N LEU A 158 10.47 -11.69 15.26
CA LEU A 158 11.30 -11.01 16.26
C LEU A 158 12.69 -10.81 15.66
N ASP A 159 13.28 -9.63 15.80
CA ASP A 159 14.73 -9.46 15.66
C ASP A 159 15.39 -10.24 16.81
N GLN A 160 15.70 -11.52 16.56
CA GLN A 160 16.55 -12.31 17.45
C GLN A 160 17.97 -11.82 17.28
N VAL A 161 18.35 -10.83 18.09
CA VAL A 161 19.77 -10.59 18.35
C VAL A 161 20.24 -11.81 19.14
N ASP A 162 21.02 -12.65 18.48
CA ASP A 162 21.55 -13.94 18.92
C ASP A 162 22.54 -13.80 20.10
N ARG A 163 22.04 -13.31 21.24
CA ARG A 163 22.74 -13.22 22.52
C ARG A 163 21.77 -13.61 23.63
N GLU A 164 22.20 -14.57 24.45
CA GLU A 164 21.47 -15.08 25.62
C GLU A 164 21.04 -13.99 26.62
N ASP A 165 21.64 -12.80 26.54
CA ASP A 165 21.31 -11.63 27.36
C ASP A 165 20.47 -10.61 26.59
N CYS A 166 19.19 -10.91 26.37
CA CYS A 166 18.22 -9.96 25.84
C CYS A 166 17.83 -8.92 26.91
N VAL A 167 18.75 -8.02 27.29
CA VAL A 167 18.42 -6.78 28.00
C VAL A 167 18.55 -5.61 27.02
N GLY A 168 17.68 -5.60 26.01
CA GLY A 168 17.57 -4.48 25.08
C GLY A 168 16.84 -3.28 25.72
N ARG A 169 16.95 -2.08 25.15
CA ARG A 169 16.07 -0.95 25.49
C ARG A 169 14.74 -0.95 24.73
N PHE A 170 14.65 -1.78 23.69
CA PHE A 170 13.54 -1.81 22.75
C PHE A 170 13.21 -3.27 22.41
N ALA A 171 11.92 -3.59 22.37
CA ALA A 171 11.41 -4.83 21.79
C ALA A 171 10.65 -4.47 20.52
N ARG A 172 10.99 -5.12 19.41
CA ARG A 172 10.24 -5.02 18.14
C ARG A 172 9.22 -6.15 18.13
N VAL A 173 7.96 -5.79 17.94
CA VAL A 173 6.80 -6.68 17.76
C VAL A 173 6.12 -6.26 16.48
#